data_AF-A0A139SUV0-F1
#
_entry.id   AF-A0A139SUV0-F1
#
_cell.length_a   1.000
_cell.length_b   1.000
_cell.length_c   1.000
_cell.angle_alpha   90.00
_cell.angle_beta   90.00
_cell.angle_gamma   90.00
#
_symmetry.space_group_name_H-M   'P 1'
#
loop_
_entity.id
_entity.type
_entity.pdbx_description
1 polymer ?
#
loop_
_entity_poly.entity_id
_entity_poly.type
_entity_poly.pdbx_seq_one_letter_code
_entity_poly.pdbx_strand_id
1 'polypeptide(L)'
;MTIQKRDGTIETKIAVACRNASGMPDMPVFTVTATRKECELGVHYDKAEAQAEAAGYEAPFVCFDASEQSCIVFAVRELGLIA
;
A
#
# COMPACT_ATOMS: atom_id res chain seq x y z
N MET A 1 -6.65 -10.16 -0.29
CA MET A 1 -6.78 -11.36 -1.15
C MET A 1 -5.59 -11.38 -2.08
N THR A 2 -4.64 -12.27 -1.83
CA THR A 2 -3.41 -12.40 -2.64
C THR A 2 -3.67 -13.41 -3.74
N ILE A 3 -3.55 -13.01 -5.00
CA ILE A 3 -3.69 -13.93 -6.13
C ILE A 3 -2.30 -14.40 -6.53
N GLN A 4 -2.05 -15.72 -6.46
CA GLN A 4 -0.83 -16.31 -6.98
C GLN A 4 -0.96 -16.50 -8.49
N LYS A 5 -0.05 -15.90 -9.26
CA LYS A 5 0.05 -16.09 -10.71
C LYS A 5 0.91 -17.30 -11.04
N ARG A 6 0.72 -17.88 -12.22
CA ARG A 6 1.39 -19.13 -12.67
C ARG A 6 2.92 -19.00 -12.77
N ASP A 7 3.45 -17.79 -12.77
CA ASP A 7 4.89 -17.47 -12.82
C ASP A 7 5.54 -17.37 -11.43
N GLY A 8 4.81 -17.66 -10.35
CA GLY A 8 5.32 -17.57 -8.97
C GLY A 8 5.29 -16.15 -8.39
N THR A 9 4.71 -15.19 -9.11
CA THR A 9 4.44 -13.85 -8.58
C THR A 9 3.10 -13.84 -7.83
N ILE A 10 3.03 -12.93 -6.87
CA ILE A 10 1.85 -12.60 -6.09
C ILE A 10 1.41 -11.19 -6.40
N GLU A 11 0.10 -11.02 -6.53
CA GLU A 11 -0.52 -9.71 -6.63
C GLU A 11 -1.01 -9.28 -5.24
N THR A 12 -0.57 -8.10 -4.79
CA THR A 12 -0.93 -7.54 -3.48
C THR A 12 -1.37 -6.09 -3.62
N LYS A 13 -2.27 -5.67 -2.73
CA LYS A 13 -2.77 -4.29 -2.65
C LYS A 13 -2.06 -3.57 -1.52
N ILE A 14 -1.46 -2.43 -1.84
CA ILE A 14 -0.70 -1.60 -0.92
C ILE A 14 -1.40 -0.26 -0.79
N ALA A 15 -1.81 0.09 0.42
CA ALA A 15 -2.26 1.43 0.75
C ALA A 15 -1.04 2.30 1.08
N VAL A 16 -0.94 3.50 0.53
CA VAL A 16 0.21 4.38 0.73
C VAL A 16 -0.29 5.68 1.34
N ALA A 17 0.02 5.92 2.62
CA ALA A 17 -0.24 7.22 3.23
C ALA A 17 0.79 8.23 2.71
N CYS A 18 0.31 9.33 2.11
CA CYS A 18 1.15 10.32 1.45
C CYS A 18 0.44 11.68 1.35
N ARG A 19 1.02 12.62 0.57
CA ARG A 19 0.38 13.87 0.18
C ARG A 19 0.02 13.84 -1.30
N ASN A 20 -1.13 14.39 -1.66
CA ASN A 20 -1.45 14.65 -3.07
C ASN A 20 -0.78 15.96 -3.54
N ALA A 21 -0.94 16.30 -4.84
CA ALA A 21 -0.33 17.49 -5.46
C ALA A 21 -0.74 18.84 -4.84
N SER A 22 -1.77 18.88 -3.97
CA SER A 22 -2.14 20.08 -3.21
C SER A 22 -1.50 20.15 -1.82
N GLY A 23 -0.67 19.17 -1.47
CA GLY A 23 -0.07 19.01 -0.14
C GLY A 23 -1.01 18.42 0.92
N MET A 24 -2.26 18.07 0.55
CA MET A 24 -3.24 17.47 1.47
C MET A 24 -2.96 15.99 1.69
N PRO A 25 -3.19 15.47 2.92
CA PRO A 25 -3.02 14.04 3.20
C PRO A 25 -3.97 13.21 2.33
N ASP A 26 -3.46 12.11 1.81
CA ASP A 26 -4.21 11.14 1.00
C ASP A 26 -3.71 9.72 1.28
N MET A 27 -4.48 8.72 0.86
CA MET A 27 -4.13 7.31 1.03
C MET A 27 -4.55 6.46 -0.19
N PRO A 28 -3.92 6.66 -1.37
CA PRO A 28 -4.16 5.83 -2.54
C PRO A 28 -3.81 4.35 -2.31
N VAL A 29 -4.47 3.47 -3.07
CA VAL A 29 -4.21 2.02 -3.06
C VAL A 29 -3.68 1.58 -4.42
N PHE A 30 -2.49 1.00 -4.42
CA PHE A 30 -1.82 0.47 -5.61
C PHE A 30 -1.83 -1.05 -5.62
N THR A 31 -1.93 -1.63 -6.82
CA THR A 31 -1.81 -3.08 -7.00
C THR A 31 -0.43 -3.38 -7.56
N VAL A 32 0.38 -4.11 -6.81
CA VAL A 32 1.76 -4.45 -7.18
C VAL A 32 1.90 -5.95 -7.41
N THR A 33 2.69 -6.32 -8.41
CA THR A 33 3.09 -7.71 -8.65
C THR A 33 4.53 -7.90 -8.19
N ALA A 34 4.74 -8.85 -7.29
CA ALA A 34 6.05 -9.17 -6.73
C ALA A 34 6.18 -10.68 -6.46
N THR A 35 7.37 -11.23 -6.44
CA THR A 35 7.61 -12.59 -5.96
C THR A 35 7.50 -12.65 -4.44
N ARG A 36 7.33 -13.86 -3.88
CA ARG A 36 7.35 -14.03 -2.42
C ARG A 36 8.64 -13.51 -1.77
N LYS A 37 9.80 -13.78 -2.38
CA LYS A 37 11.11 -13.31 -1.91
C LYS A 37 11.21 -11.79 -1.98
N GLU A 38 10.68 -11.17 -3.03
CA GLU A 38 10.59 -9.71 -3.11
C GLU A 38 9.74 -9.14 -1.99
N CYS A 39 8.62 -9.79 -1.64
CA CYS A 39 7.80 -9.36 -0.51
C CYS A 39 8.50 -9.49 0.84
N GLU A 40 9.22 -10.59 1.06
CA GLU A 40 10.04 -10.78 2.28
C GLU A 40 11.17 -9.75 2.40
N LEU A 41 11.61 -9.16 1.29
CA LEU A 41 12.61 -8.09 1.24
C LEU A 41 12.03 -6.68 1.24
N GLY A 42 10.70 -6.52 1.22
CA GLY A 42 10.04 -5.20 1.19
C GLY A 42 9.92 -4.55 -0.19
N VAL A 43 10.33 -5.22 -1.27
CA VAL A 43 10.37 -4.65 -2.64
C VAL A 43 8.98 -4.28 -3.16
N HIS A 44 7.91 -4.90 -2.65
CA HIS A 44 6.54 -4.51 -2.97
C HIS A 44 6.19 -3.11 -2.46
N TYR A 45 6.82 -2.64 -1.39
CA TYR A 45 6.68 -1.27 -0.90
C TYR A 45 7.41 -0.29 -1.83
N ASP A 46 8.66 -0.56 -2.20
CA ASP A 46 9.40 0.27 -3.17
C ASP A 46 8.63 0.43 -4.49
N LYS A 47 8.01 -0.66 -4.97
CA LYS A 47 7.15 -0.65 -6.17
C LYS A 47 5.90 0.22 -5.99
N ALA A 48 5.31 0.25 -4.79
CA ALA A 48 4.14 1.06 -4.50
C ALA A 48 4.51 2.55 -4.37
N GLU A 49 5.63 2.88 -3.73
CA GLU A 49 6.16 4.24 -3.65
C GLU A 49 6.44 4.80 -5.05
N ALA A 50 7.12 4.04 -5.91
CA ALA A 50 7.37 4.43 -7.29
C ALA A 50 6.08 4.67 -8.10
N GLN A 51 5.02 3.88 -7.86
CA GLN A 51 3.72 4.13 -8.48
C GLN A 51 3.04 5.39 -7.92
N ALA A 52 3.18 5.66 -6.63
CA ALA A 52 2.67 6.88 -6.01
C ALA A 52 3.35 8.14 -6.58
N GLU A 53 4.68 8.14 -6.66
CA GLU A 53 5.45 9.22 -7.28
C GLU A 53 5.05 9.43 -8.74
N ALA A 54 4.96 8.36 -9.53
CA ALA A 54 4.56 8.43 -10.93
C ALA A 54 3.13 8.96 -11.12
N ALA A 55 2.26 8.77 -10.13
CA ALA A 55 0.90 9.30 -10.10
C ALA A 55 0.81 10.75 -9.58
N GLY A 56 1.93 11.37 -9.20
CA GLY A 56 1.99 12.75 -8.72
C GLY A 56 1.70 12.93 -7.24
N TYR A 57 1.82 11.86 -6.45
CA TYR A 57 1.83 11.95 -4.99
C TYR A 57 3.23 12.29 -4.48
N GLU A 58 3.27 12.89 -3.30
CA GLU A 58 4.48 13.41 -2.70
C GLU A 58 4.75 12.75 -1.33
N ALA A 59 6.05 12.62 -1.03
CA ALA A 59 6.54 12.10 0.23
C ALA A 59 6.07 12.94 1.46
N PRO A 60 6.05 12.39 2.68
CA PRO A 60 6.50 11.04 3.05
C PRO A 60 5.57 9.95 2.52
N PHE A 61 6.15 8.82 2.11
CA PHE A 61 5.39 7.61 1.81
C PHE A 61 5.47 6.65 2.99
N VAL A 62 4.31 6.14 3.41
CA VAL A 62 4.22 5.04 4.36
C VAL A 62 3.28 3.99 3.80
N CYS A 63 3.83 2.83 3.46
CA CYS A 63 3.10 1.77 2.79
C CYS A 63 2.57 0.72 3.77
N PHE A 64 1.38 0.19 3.49
CA PHE A 64 0.73 -0.86 4.26
C PHE A 64 0.11 -1.90 3.34
N ASP A 65 0.53 -3.15 3.50
CA ASP A 65 -0.02 -4.26 2.75
C ASP A 65 -1.30 -4.82 3.38
N ALA A 66 -1.90 -5.81 2.71
CA ALA A 66 -3.15 -6.42 3.15
C ALA A 66 -3.08 -7.06 4.55
N SER A 67 -1.91 -7.46 5.04
CA SER A 67 -1.75 -8.04 6.39
C SER A 67 -1.80 -6.97 7.48
N GLU A 68 -1.34 -5.75 7.17
CA GLU A 68 -1.21 -4.62 8.10
C GLU A 68 -2.51 -3.80 8.19
N GLN A 69 -3.33 -3.82 7.12
CA GLN A 69 -4.59 -3.06 7.03
C GLN A 69 -5.58 -3.34 8.16
N SER A 70 -5.55 -4.54 8.75
CA SER A 70 -6.44 -4.88 9.88
C SER A 70 -6.19 -4.00 11.11
N CYS A 71 -4.93 -3.69 11.42
CA CYS A 71 -4.55 -2.80 12.51
C CYS A 71 -5.01 -1.36 12.25
N ILE A 72 -4.96 -0.91 10.99
CA ILE A 72 -5.44 0.42 10.59
C ILE A 72 -6.95 0.52 10.78
N VAL A 73 -7.70 -0.45 10.28
CA VAL A 73 -9.17 -0.50 10.44
C VAL A 73 -9.57 -0.50 11.91
N PHE A 74 -8.83 -1.24 12.75
CA PHE A 74 -9.05 -1.24 14.19
C PHE A 74 -8.89 0.18 14.78
N ALA A 75 -7.78 0.86 14.47
CA ALA A 75 -7.56 2.23 14.94
C ALA A 75 -8.65 3.21 14.46
N VAL A 76 -9.09 3.09 13.20
CA VAL A 76 -10.17 3.95 12.64
C VAL A 76 -11.49 3.73 13.37
N ARG A 77 -11.79 2.49 13.79
CA ARG A 77 -12.97 2.18 14.62
C ARG A 77 -12.86 2.75 16.03
N GLU A 78 -11.70 2.63 16.68
CA GLU A 78 -11.46 3.21 18.00
C GLU A 78 -11.61 4.75 17.99
N LEU A 79 -11.30 5.39 16.86
CA LEU A 79 -11.54 6.82 16.65
C LEU A 79 -13.00 7.17 16.32
N GLY A 80 -13.90 6.20 16.16
CA GLY A 80 -15.31 6.41 15.86
C GLY A 80 -15.57 6.97 14.45
N LEU A 81 -14.63 6.81 13.51
CA LEU A 81 -14.74 7.34 12.15
C LEU A 81 -15.56 6.44 11.22
N ILE A 82 -15.67 5.17 11.57
CA ILE A 82 -16.52 4.17 10.88
C ILE A 82 -17.22 3.30 11.94
N ALA A 83 -18.43 2.84 11.61
CA ALA A 83 -19.23 1.97 12.46
C ALA A 83 -18.73 0.51 12.47
#